data_AF-A0A3A5VHA2-F1
#
_entry.id   AF-A0A3A5VHA2-F1
#
_cell.length_a   1.000
_cell.length_b   1.000
_cell.length_c   1.000
_cell.angle_alpha   90.00
_cell.angle_beta   90.00
_cell.angle_gamma   90.00
#
_symmetry.space_group_name_H-M   'P 1'
#
loop_
_entity.id
_entity.type
_entity.pdbx_description
1 polymer ?
#
loop_
_entity_poly.entity_id
_entity_poly.type
_entity_poly.pdbx_seq_one_letter_code
_entity_poly.pdbx_strand_id
1 'polypeptide(L)'
;MAPVHCLGCGLVGAYVARMLSEAGQEVHAYDLTDREITGVKVHVGDVFSRIQTLPEGLVINMLPGELGHQATRELVQRGRQVVDLSFAEQTPDVLQEEALRNGAAVVWDVGIAPGFSNLLVAKALREQGELDDVQIRVGGNPTKPDGIWSYMAPFSPYDVIAEYTRPARIISDGVTDVRPALDQRHRISVEGRGEMEAFLSDGLRSLLWTVPAHSMAEYTVRWPGHIQRYIDLRDEGVLDPDTLVKSWALDPTKGEFTWMEVLVKTDNESIRWTVEDEGRERDSSMARTTGLVTTAVALQWLSNPELIPAGVHAPEELPAVFLERAREMFREHGVKVHMTSSRTN
;
A
#
# COMPACT_ATOMS: atom_id res chain seq x y z
N MET A 1 -22.35 9.81 -15.06
CA MET A 1 -20.92 9.71 -14.72
C MET A 1 -20.41 8.41 -15.33
N ALA A 2 -19.16 8.34 -15.77
CA ALA A 2 -18.61 7.06 -16.21
C ALA A 2 -18.50 6.12 -14.98
N PRO A 3 -18.81 4.82 -15.11
CA PRO A 3 -18.72 3.88 -14.00
C PRO A 3 -17.27 3.70 -13.53
N VAL A 4 -17.13 3.18 -12.30
CA VAL A 4 -15.85 2.72 -11.75
C VAL A 4 -15.85 1.20 -11.67
N HIS A 5 -14.83 0.56 -12.25
CA HIS A 5 -14.69 -0.90 -12.28
C HIS A 5 -13.64 -1.35 -11.26
N CYS A 6 -14.06 -2.01 -10.18
CA CYS A 6 -13.20 -2.54 -9.14
C CYS A 6 -12.87 -4.01 -9.40
N LEU A 7 -11.60 -4.34 -9.69
CA LEU A 7 -11.15 -5.71 -9.95
C LEU A 7 -10.58 -6.29 -8.66
N GLY A 8 -11.21 -7.32 -8.11
CA GLY A 8 -10.87 -7.88 -6.80
C GLY A 8 -11.63 -7.22 -5.65
N CYS A 9 -12.38 -8.01 -4.90
CA CYS A 9 -13.24 -7.58 -3.80
C CYS A 9 -12.90 -8.34 -2.50
N GLY A 10 -11.61 -8.55 -2.28
CA GLY A 10 -11.08 -8.94 -0.98
C GLY A 10 -11.35 -7.88 0.09
N LEU A 11 -10.75 -8.04 1.26
CA LEU A 11 -10.99 -7.15 2.41
C LEU A 11 -10.78 -5.65 2.09
N VAL A 12 -9.70 -5.29 1.40
CA VAL A 12 -9.45 -3.90 0.99
C VAL A 12 -10.34 -3.51 -0.19
N GLY A 13 -10.50 -4.39 -1.18
CA GLY A 13 -11.26 -4.09 -2.39
C GLY A 13 -12.75 -3.85 -2.14
N ALA A 14 -13.35 -4.63 -1.24
CA ALA A 14 -14.74 -4.42 -0.82
C ALA A 14 -14.92 -3.08 -0.09
N TYR A 15 -13.94 -2.67 0.70
CA TYR A 15 -13.94 -1.36 1.36
C TYR A 15 -13.88 -0.23 0.33
N VAL A 16 -12.93 -0.27 -0.61
CA VAL A 16 -12.79 0.74 -1.68
C VAL A 16 -14.06 0.84 -2.53
N ALA A 17 -14.61 -0.29 -2.97
CA ALA A 17 -15.82 -0.32 -3.79
C ALA A 17 -17.02 0.33 -3.07
N ARG A 18 -17.19 0.03 -1.77
CA ARG A 18 -18.22 0.65 -0.93
C ARG A 18 -18.00 2.15 -0.77
N MET A 19 -16.78 2.58 -0.45
CA MET A 19 -16.46 4.00 -0.27
C MET A 19 -16.72 4.83 -1.54
N LEU A 20 -16.39 4.30 -2.71
CA LEU A 20 -16.68 4.94 -4.00
C LEU A 20 -18.19 5.04 -4.25
N SER A 21 -18.96 4.01 -3.91
CA SER A 21 -20.42 4.03 -4.02
C SER A 21 -21.05 5.04 -3.06
N GLU A 22 -20.59 5.11 -1.80
CA GLU A 22 -21.01 6.10 -0.81
C GLU A 22 -20.68 7.54 -1.25
N ALA A 23 -19.59 7.72 -2.02
CA ALA A 23 -19.23 8.97 -2.67
C ALA A 23 -20.05 9.27 -3.96
N GLY A 24 -21.08 8.48 -4.26
CA GLY A 24 -22.02 8.70 -5.36
C GLY A 24 -21.57 8.17 -6.72
N GLN A 25 -20.52 7.35 -6.79
CA GLN A 25 -20.09 6.72 -8.04
C GLN A 25 -20.93 5.50 -8.39
N GLU A 26 -21.14 5.25 -9.68
CA GLU A 26 -21.68 3.97 -10.16
C GLU A 26 -20.54 2.94 -10.14
N VAL A 27 -20.60 1.96 -9.24
CA VAL A 27 -19.50 1.01 -9.02
C VAL A 27 -19.87 -0.40 -9.47
N HIS A 28 -18.99 -1.00 -10.27
CA HIS A 28 -19.04 -2.38 -10.70
C HIS A 28 -17.86 -3.15 -10.11
N ALA A 29 -18.14 -4.16 -9.29
CA ALA A 29 -17.16 -5.02 -8.65
C ALA A 29 -17.02 -6.35 -9.41
N TYR A 30 -15.80 -6.86 -9.58
CA TYR A 30 -15.53 -8.12 -10.25
C TYR A 30 -14.70 -9.03 -9.33
N ASP A 31 -15.23 -10.20 -9.00
CA ASP A 31 -14.56 -11.16 -8.11
C ASP A 31 -14.98 -12.60 -8.44
N LEU A 32 -14.15 -13.58 -8.06
CA LEU A 32 -14.48 -15.01 -8.19
C LEU A 32 -15.59 -15.42 -7.23
N THR A 33 -15.74 -14.71 -6.13
CA THR A 33 -16.69 -14.99 -5.06
C THR A 33 -17.81 -13.97 -5.06
N ASP A 34 -19.04 -14.45 -4.84
CA ASP A 34 -20.16 -13.54 -4.60
C ASP A 34 -20.02 -12.92 -3.21
N ARG A 35 -20.18 -11.60 -3.14
CA ARG A 35 -20.07 -10.82 -1.91
C ARG A 35 -21.06 -9.66 -2.00
N GLU A 36 -21.94 -9.56 -1.02
CA GLU A 36 -22.83 -8.42 -0.93
C GLU A 36 -22.05 -7.18 -0.48
N ILE A 37 -22.01 -6.16 -1.35
CA ILE A 37 -21.39 -4.86 -1.06
C ILE A 37 -22.45 -3.79 -1.31
N THR A 38 -22.79 -3.04 -0.26
CA THR A 38 -23.85 -2.02 -0.31
C THR A 38 -23.61 -1.02 -1.44
N GLY A 39 -24.61 -0.84 -2.30
CA GLY A 39 -24.57 0.15 -3.39
C GLY A 39 -23.71 -0.23 -4.60
N VAL A 40 -23.12 -1.42 -4.61
CA VAL A 40 -22.20 -1.89 -5.66
C VAL A 40 -22.83 -3.00 -6.49
N LYS A 41 -22.66 -2.97 -7.81
CA LYS A 41 -23.06 -4.04 -8.71
C LYS A 41 -21.94 -5.08 -8.82
N VAL A 42 -22.14 -6.26 -8.25
CA VAL A 42 -21.14 -7.33 -8.21
C VAL A 42 -21.31 -8.28 -9.39
N HIS A 43 -20.20 -8.59 -10.07
CA HIS A 43 -20.10 -9.51 -11.20
C HIS A 43 -19.23 -10.68 -10.79
N VAL A 44 -19.85 -11.84 -10.60
CA VAL A 44 -19.15 -13.06 -10.20
C VAL A 44 -18.52 -13.72 -11.42
N GLY A 45 -17.24 -14.04 -11.34
CA GLY A 45 -16.48 -14.78 -12.34
C GLY A 45 -15.05 -14.27 -12.50
N ASP A 46 -14.28 -15.00 -13.30
CA ASP A 46 -12.91 -14.60 -13.63
C ASP A 46 -12.92 -13.29 -14.43
N VAL A 47 -12.28 -12.25 -13.86
CA VAL A 47 -12.18 -10.93 -14.48
C VAL A 47 -11.48 -10.97 -15.84
N PHE A 48 -10.53 -11.87 -16.05
CA PHE A 48 -9.80 -11.99 -17.33
C PHE A 48 -10.70 -12.45 -18.48
N SER A 49 -11.83 -13.11 -18.18
CA SER A 49 -12.84 -13.45 -19.19
C SER A 49 -13.62 -12.23 -19.74
N ARG A 50 -13.53 -11.08 -19.05
CA ARG A 50 -14.33 -9.87 -19.34
C ARG A 50 -13.51 -8.60 -19.42
N ILE A 51 -12.26 -8.59 -18.96
CA ILE A 51 -11.39 -7.41 -18.87
C ILE A 51 -11.28 -6.68 -20.21
N GLN A 52 -11.33 -7.43 -21.31
CA GLN A 52 -11.24 -6.92 -22.66
C GLN A 52 -12.51 -6.20 -23.15
N THR A 53 -13.64 -6.45 -22.49
CA THR A 53 -14.97 -5.93 -22.85
C THR A 53 -15.56 -5.07 -21.73
N LEU A 54 -14.73 -4.60 -20.78
CA LEU A 54 -15.18 -3.69 -19.74
C LEU A 54 -15.69 -2.39 -20.39
N PRO A 55 -16.84 -1.86 -19.95
CA PRO A 55 -17.31 -0.54 -20.37
C PRO A 55 -16.27 0.57 -20.10
N GLU A 56 -16.44 1.72 -20.76
CA GLU A 56 -15.65 2.92 -20.47
C GLU A 56 -15.82 3.39 -19.03
N GLY A 57 -14.72 3.80 -18.38
CA GLY A 57 -14.71 4.10 -16.95
C GLY A 57 -13.33 3.91 -16.31
N LEU A 58 -13.15 4.49 -15.12
CA LEU A 58 -11.94 4.30 -14.32
C LEU A 58 -11.88 2.86 -13.81
N VAL A 59 -10.72 2.22 -13.89
CA VAL A 59 -10.51 0.87 -13.35
C VAL A 59 -9.68 0.96 -12.08
N ILE A 60 -10.14 0.34 -10.99
CA ILE A 60 -9.38 0.17 -9.76
C ILE A 60 -8.93 -1.28 -9.71
N ASN A 61 -7.65 -1.52 -9.96
CA ASN A 61 -7.05 -2.84 -9.93
C ASN A 61 -6.61 -3.19 -8.50
N MET A 62 -7.27 -4.16 -7.88
CA MET A 62 -7.02 -4.60 -6.51
C MET A 62 -6.85 -6.13 -6.46
N LEU A 63 -6.43 -6.72 -7.58
CA LEU A 63 -6.07 -8.13 -7.68
C LEU A 63 -4.73 -8.39 -6.98
N PRO A 64 -4.50 -9.60 -6.45
CA PRO A 64 -3.26 -9.93 -5.76
C PRO A 64 -2.09 -10.14 -6.74
N GLY A 65 -0.89 -9.73 -6.32
CA GLY A 65 0.39 -10.05 -6.95
C GLY A 65 0.40 -10.00 -8.48
N GLU A 66 0.84 -11.10 -9.10
CA GLU A 66 1.01 -11.23 -10.56
C GLU A 66 -0.31 -11.09 -11.35
N LEU A 67 -1.46 -11.45 -10.75
CA LEU A 67 -2.75 -11.21 -11.40
C LEU A 67 -3.02 -9.71 -11.56
N GLY A 68 -2.61 -8.92 -10.57
CA GLY A 68 -2.64 -7.47 -10.66
C GLY A 68 -1.79 -6.95 -11.81
N HIS A 69 -0.53 -7.37 -11.91
CA HIS A 69 0.36 -6.99 -13.01
C HIS A 69 -0.23 -7.36 -14.38
N GLN A 70 -0.73 -8.59 -14.53
CA GLN A 70 -1.37 -9.03 -15.77
C GLN A 70 -2.57 -8.14 -16.15
N ALA A 71 -3.44 -7.81 -15.20
CA ALA A 71 -4.59 -6.96 -15.45
C ALA A 71 -4.17 -5.56 -15.87
N THR A 72 -3.20 -4.93 -15.19
CA THR A 72 -2.68 -3.60 -15.56
C THR A 72 -2.11 -3.59 -16.97
N ARG A 73 -1.36 -4.63 -17.37
CA ARG A 73 -0.85 -4.77 -18.75
C ARG A 73 -1.98 -4.83 -19.79
N GLU A 74 -3.02 -5.65 -19.55
CA GLU A 74 -4.16 -5.73 -20.46
C GLU A 74 -4.96 -4.42 -20.55
N LEU A 75 -5.07 -3.68 -19.45
CA LEU A 75 -5.74 -2.39 -19.40
C LEU A 75 -4.92 -1.31 -20.13
N VAL A 76 -3.60 -1.29 -19.95
CA VAL A 76 -2.69 -0.38 -20.66
C VAL A 76 -2.77 -0.56 -22.18
N GLN A 77 -2.85 -1.80 -22.66
CA GLN A 77 -3.05 -2.11 -24.08
C GLN A 77 -4.31 -1.51 -24.70
N ARG A 78 -5.29 -1.15 -23.86
CA ARG A 78 -6.61 -0.65 -24.26
C ARG A 78 -6.80 0.83 -23.97
N GLY A 79 -5.74 1.56 -23.62
CA GLY A 79 -5.83 2.99 -23.35
C GLY A 79 -6.63 3.31 -22.07
N ARG A 80 -6.67 2.40 -21.11
CA ARG A 80 -7.50 2.55 -19.90
C ARG A 80 -6.84 3.46 -18.87
N GLN A 81 -7.69 4.10 -18.06
CA GLN A 81 -7.27 4.76 -16.82
C GLN A 81 -7.33 3.75 -15.68
N VAL A 82 -6.23 3.59 -14.96
CA VAL A 82 -6.07 2.55 -13.93
C VAL A 82 -5.50 3.15 -12.65
N VAL A 83 -6.20 2.95 -11.54
CA VAL A 83 -5.63 3.09 -10.19
C VAL A 83 -5.27 1.68 -9.72
N ASP A 84 -3.99 1.41 -9.54
CA ASP A 84 -3.46 0.08 -9.26
C ASP A 84 -2.95 -0.03 -7.82
N LEU A 85 -3.62 -0.86 -7.03
CA LEU A 85 -3.24 -1.20 -5.66
C LEU A 85 -2.44 -2.51 -5.60
N SER A 86 -2.33 -3.25 -6.70
CA SER A 86 -1.68 -4.55 -6.69
C SER A 86 -0.19 -4.47 -6.37
N PHE A 87 0.30 -5.47 -5.64
CA PHE A 87 1.70 -5.53 -5.21
C PHE A 87 2.41 -6.68 -5.93
N ALA A 88 2.79 -6.46 -7.19
CA ALA A 88 3.60 -7.41 -7.96
C ALA A 88 5.12 -7.17 -7.78
N GLU A 89 5.93 -8.17 -8.17
CA GLU A 89 7.39 -8.02 -8.28
C GLU A 89 7.75 -7.05 -9.40
N GLN A 90 7.15 -7.27 -10.56
CA GLN A 90 7.33 -6.44 -11.72
C GLN A 90 6.43 -5.22 -11.58
N THR A 91 7.07 -4.07 -11.41
CA THR A 91 6.42 -2.79 -11.22
C THR A 91 5.86 -2.28 -12.56
N PRO A 92 4.70 -1.58 -12.57
CA PRO A 92 4.05 -1.11 -13.80
C PRO A 92 4.84 -0.09 -14.63
N ASP A 93 5.92 0.51 -14.12
CA ASP A 93 6.76 1.46 -14.87
C ASP A 93 7.38 0.86 -16.14
N VAL A 94 7.53 -0.47 -16.19
CA VAL A 94 7.93 -1.19 -17.43
C VAL A 94 6.93 -0.99 -18.58
N LEU A 95 5.70 -0.58 -18.28
CA LEU A 95 4.64 -0.33 -19.25
C LEU A 95 4.59 1.14 -19.73
N GLN A 96 5.53 1.99 -19.30
CA GLN A 96 5.51 3.44 -19.57
C GLN A 96 5.36 3.77 -21.06
N GLU A 97 6.20 3.18 -21.93
CA GLU A 97 6.15 3.44 -23.38
C GLU A 97 4.86 2.90 -24.02
N GLU A 98 4.32 1.80 -23.52
CA GLU A 98 3.06 1.23 -24.00
C GLU A 98 1.87 2.08 -23.58
N ALA A 99 1.86 2.59 -22.34
CA ALA A 99 0.85 3.49 -21.84
C ALA A 99 0.79 4.79 -22.64
N LEU A 100 1.95 5.41 -22.90
CA LEU A 100 2.03 6.63 -23.71
C LEU A 100 1.51 6.40 -25.14
N ARG A 101 1.86 5.29 -25.78
CA ARG A 101 1.42 4.97 -27.15
C ARG A 101 -0.09 4.73 -27.25
N ASN A 102 -0.67 4.07 -26.25
CA ASN A 102 -2.08 3.70 -26.25
C ASN A 102 -2.98 4.77 -25.60
N GLY A 103 -2.40 5.85 -25.06
CA GLY A 103 -3.14 6.86 -24.31
C GLY A 103 -3.67 6.36 -22.97
N ALA A 104 -3.09 5.28 -22.42
CA ALA A 104 -3.44 4.78 -21.10
C ALA A 104 -2.78 5.63 -20.02
N ALA A 105 -3.39 5.65 -18.84
CA ALA A 105 -2.85 6.30 -17.67
C ALA A 105 -2.95 5.35 -16.48
N VAL A 106 -1.87 5.21 -15.71
CA VAL A 106 -1.81 4.33 -14.54
C VAL A 106 -1.26 5.12 -13.37
N VAL A 107 -1.94 5.06 -12.22
CA VAL A 107 -1.36 5.43 -10.93
C VAL A 107 -1.23 4.16 -10.11
N TRP A 108 0.00 3.77 -9.79
CA TRP A 108 0.28 2.50 -9.12
C TRP A 108 0.69 2.70 -7.66
N ASP A 109 0.70 1.63 -6.88
CA ASP A 109 1.09 1.63 -5.46
C ASP A 109 0.25 2.56 -4.58
N VAL A 110 -1.07 2.62 -4.80
CA VAL A 110 -1.96 3.58 -4.12
C VAL A 110 -2.51 3.09 -2.78
N GLY A 111 -1.65 2.60 -1.89
CA GLY A 111 -2.00 2.09 -0.56
C GLY A 111 -1.53 2.96 0.61
N ILE A 112 -1.40 2.36 1.80
CA ILE A 112 -0.78 3.05 2.95
C ILE A 112 0.74 3.17 2.76
N ALA A 113 1.41 2.05 2.49
CA ALA A 113 2.82 1.95 2.15
C ALA A 113 2.99 0.71 1.24
N PRO A 114 3.40 0.90 -0.02
CA PRO A 114 3.61 2.18 -0.71
C PRO A 114 2.29 2.94 -0.92
N GLY A 115 2.38 4.24 -1.21
CA GLY A 115 1.23 5.12 -1.47
C GLY A 115 1.22 6.37 -0.62
N PHE A 116 0.54 6.34 0.52
CA PHE A 116 0.54 7.47 1.45
C PHE A 116 1.94 7.77 1.99
N SER A 117 2.76 6.75 2.25
CA SER A 117 4.18 6.92 2.59
C SER A 117 4.92 7.71 1.51
N ASN A 118 4.78 7.32 0.24
CA ASN A 118 5.37 7.98 -0.91
C ASN A 118 4.92 9.44 -1.04
N LEU A 119 3.62 9.71 -0.90
CA LEU A 119 3.07 11.06 -0.94
C LEU A 119 3.66 11.98 0.17
N LEU A 120 3.92 11.43 1.35
CA LEU A 120 4.58 12.14 2.45
C LEU A 120 6.06 12.42 2.16
N VAL A 121 6.79 11.44 1.63
CA VAL A 121 8.19 11.64 1.20
C VAL A 121 8.26 12.71 0.10
N ALA A 122 7.35 12.68 -0.87
CA ALA A 122 7.25 13.68 -1.93
C ALA A 122 6.97 15.09 -1.38
N LYS A 123 6.14 15.19 -0.33
CA LYS A 123 5.92 16.46 0.37
C LYS A 123 7.21 16.98 0.99
N ALA A 124 7.97 16.13 1.70
CA ALA A 124 9.25 16.51 2.29
C ALA A 124 10.25 16.98 1.21
N LEU A 125 10.40 16.21 0.13
CA LEU A 125 11.26 16.53 -1.02
C LEU A 125 10.92 17.90 -1.62
N ARG A 126 9.62 18.21 -1.81
CA ARG A 126 9.19 19.52 -2.33
C ARG A 126 9.50 20.67 -1.38
N GLU A 127 9.49 20.44 -0.07
CA GLU A 127 9.69 21.48 0.94
C GLU A 127 11.17 21.70 1.30
N GLN A 128 11.97 20.63 1.24
CA GLN A 128 13.34 20.62 1.74
C GLN A 128 14.40 20.45 0.64
N GLY A 129 14.03 19.97 -0.54
CA GLY A 129 14.98 19.56 -1.58
C GLY A 129 15.55 18.18 -1.31
N GLU A 130 16.84 17.99 -1.57
CA GLU A 130 17.54 16.72 -1.35
C GLU A 130 17.43 16.27 0.13
N LEU A 131 17.17 14.98 0.35
CA LEU A 131 16.89 14.42 1.67
C LEU A 131 18.10 13.60 2.18
N ASP A 132 18.44 13.70 3.47
CA ASP A 132 19.60 12.96 4.00
C ASP A 132 19.23 11.54 4.43
N ASP A 133 18.15 11.39 5.19
CA ASP A 133 17.73 10.09 5.73
C ASP A 133 16.21 9.97 5.72
N VAL A 134 15.70 8.99 4.98
CA VAL A 134 14.27 8.67 4.89
C VAL A 134 14.06 7.27 5.44
N GLN A 135 13.25 7.17 6.50
CA GLN A 135 12.87 5.90 7.10
C GLN A 135 11.36 5.76 7.10
N ILE A 136 10.86 4.73 6.43
CA ILE A 136 9.45 4.33 6.46
C ILE A 136 9.37 3.10 7.36
N ARG A 137 8.45 3.10 8.34
CA ARG A 137 8.20 1.95 9.21
C ARG A 137 6.72 1.66 9.21
N VAL A 138 6.29 0.46 8.86
CA VAL A 138 4.87 0.17 8.68
C VAL A 138 4.51 -1.23 9.14
N GLY A 139 3.33 -1.39 9.74
CA GLY A 139 2.82 -2.71 10.09
C GLY A 139 1.34 -2.71 10.46
N GLY A 140 0.63 -3.72 9.95
CA GLY A 140 -0.68 -4.14 10.47
C GLY A 140 -0.51 -5.31 11.42
N ASN A 141 -1.02 -5.19 12.65
CA ASN A 141 -0.78 -6.15 13.72
C ASN A 141 -2.05 -6.33 14.58
N PRO A 142 -2.23 -7.49 15.26
CA PRO A 142 -3.27 -7.60 16.28
C PRO A 142 -3.05 -6.57 17.39
N THR A 143 -4.10 -6.06 18.04
CA THR A 143 -3.99 -5.08 19.14
C THR A 143 -3.16 -5.60 20.32
N LYS A 144 -3.11 -6.93 20.49
CA LYS A 144 -2.32 -7.59 21.54
C LYS A 144 -1.58 -8.80 20.95
N PRO A 145 -0.35 -9.08 21.43
CA PRO A 145 0.33 -10.33 21.10
C PRO A 145 -0.41 -11.54 21.71
N ASP A 146 -0.33 -12.69 21.05
CA ASP A 146 -0.95 -13.94 21.49
C ASP A 146 0.06 -15.01 21.93
N GLY A 147 1.35 -14.69 21.89
CA GLY A 147 2.44 -15.58 22.32
C GLY A 147 2.71 -16.76 21.38
N ILE A 148 1.98 -16.88 20.26
CA ILE A 148 2.24 -17.88 19.22
C ILE A 148 2.90 -17.19 18.03
N TRP A 149 2.11 -16.54 17.19
CA TRP A 149 2.58 -15.76 16.06
C TRP A 149 2.52 -14.27 16.35
N SER A 150 1.62 -13.85 17.24
CA SER A 150 1.31 -12.44 17.50
C SER A 150 1.11 -11.65 16.21
N TYR A 151 0.49 -12.29 15.21
CA TYR A 151 0.31 -11.73 13.88
C TYR A 151 -0.90 -12.34 13.19
N MET A 152 -1.57 -11.51 12.39
CA MET A 152 -2.63 -11.88 11.47
C MET A 152 -2.39 -11.07 10.19
N ALA A 153 -2.41 -11.73 9.04
CA ALA A 153 -2.21 -11.10 7.75
C ALA A 153 -3.42 -10.21 7.43
N PRO A 154 -3.23 -8.88 7.35
CA PRO A 154 -4.33 -7.96 7.11
C PRO A 154 -4.61 -7.77 5.60
N PHE A 155 -3.82 -8.41 4.74
CA PHE A 155 -3.98 -8.54 3.30
C PHE A 155 -3.49 -9.93 2.85
N SER A 156 -3.34 -10.16 1.55
CA SER A 156 -2.87 -11.42 0.96
C SER A 156 -1.69 -12.03 1.74
N PRO A 157 -1.87 -13.20 2.39
CA PRO A 157 -0.81 -13.81 3.18
C PRO A 157 0.41 -14.22 2.35
N TYR A 158 0.23 -14.50 1.06
CA TYR A 158 1.35 -14.75 0.14
C TYR A 158 2.22 -13.51 -0.07
N ASP A 159 1.60 -12.34 -0.18
CA ASP A 159 2.33 -11.07 -0.31
C ASP A 159 3.06 -10.74 1.00
N VAL A 160 2.46 -11.06 2.15
CA VAL A 160 3.15 -10.97 3.45
C VAL A 160 4.38 -11.89 3.48
N ILE A 161 4.27 -13.16 3.06
CA ILE A 161 5.41 -14.10 3.02
C ILE A 161 6.54 -13.57 2.12
N ALA A 162 6.20 -12.85 1.04
CA ALA A 162 7.19 -12.23 0.16
C ALA A 162 8.09 -11.24 0.93
N GLU A 163 7.59 -10.53 1.94
CA GLU A 163 8.38 -9.63 2.79
C GLU A 163 9.53 -10.35 3.54
N TYR A 164 9.38 -11.64 3.84
CA TYR A 164 10.36 -12.43 4.62
C TYR A 164 11.36 -13.18 3.74
N THR A 165 11.08 -13.25 2.44
CA THR A 165 11.84 -14.09 1.49
C THR A 165 12.57 -13.26 0.45
N ARG A 166 12.07 -12.06 0.12
CA ARG A 166 12.69 -11.18 -0.85
C ARG A 166 13.80 -10.32 -0.24
N PRO A 167 14.94 -10.15 -0.94
CA PRO A 167 15.89 -9.09 -0.62
C PRO A 167 15.21 -7.72 -0.62
N ALA A 168 15.66 -6.83 0.25
CA ALA A 168 15.17 -5.45 0.33
C ALA A 168 16.11 -4.52 -0.44
N ARG A 169 15.57 -3.72 -1.35
CA ARG A 169 16.31 -2.62 -1.98
C ARG A 169 16.22 -1.38 -1.11
N ILE A 170 17.36 -0.74 -0.88
CA ILE A 170 17.50 0.49 -0.10
C ILE A 170 18.31 1.52 -0.88
N ILE A 171 18.36 2.76 -0.40
CA ILE A 171 19.37 3.73 -0.81
C ILE A 171 20.41 3.86 0.30
N SER A 172 21.68 3.71 -0.07
CA SER A 172 22.84 3.89 0.81
C SER A 172 23.88 4.73 0.07
N ASP A 173 24.34 5.82 0.70
CA ASP A 173 25.28 6.78 0.12
C ASP A 173 24.84 7.29 -1.27
N GLY A 174 23.54 7.56 -1.42
CA GLY A 174 22.94 8.07 -2.66
C GLY A 174 22.80 7.05 -3.80
N VAL A 175 23.11 5.78 -3.57
CA VAL A 175 23.00 4.71 -4.56
C VAL A 175 22.12 3.56 -4.08
N THR A 176 21.46 2.87 -5.00
CA THR A 176 20.66 1.68 -4.68
C THR A 176 21.56 0.54 -4.21
N ASP A 177 21.25 -0.03 -3.05
CA ASP A 177 21.86 -1.24 -2.50
C ASP A 177 20.80 -2.32 -2.27
N VAL A 178 21.21 -3.60 -2.25
CA VAL A 178 20.34 -4.75 -2.03
C VAL A 178 20.79 -5.50 -0.78
N ARG A 179 19.91 -5.58 0.21
CA ARG A 179 20.14 -6.25 1.49
C ARG A 179 19.38 -7.57 1.56
N PRO A 180 19.91 -8.60 2.26
CA PRO A 180 19.18 -9.83 2.49
C PRO A 180 17.82 -9.59 3.17
N ALA A 181 16.86 -10.48 2.93
CA ALA A 181 15.58 -10.47 3.65
C ALA A 181 15.83 -10.55 5.16
N LEU A 182 15.03 -9.81 5.95
CA LEU A 182 15.15 -9.76 7.41
C LEU A 182 16.48 -9.17 7.92
N ASP A 183 17.22 -8.42 7.10
CA ASP A 183 18.40 -7.67 7.55
C ASP A 183 17.99 -6.45 8.40
N GLN A 184 18.95 -5.90 9.16
CA GLN A 184 18.79 -4.77 10.08
C GLN A 184 17.62 -4.88 11.05
N ARG A 185 17.36 -6.08 11.59
CA ARG A 185 16.37 -6.28 12.67
C ARG A 185 16.75 -5.45 13.89
N HIS A 186 15.82 -4.64 14.38
CA HIS A 186 16.02 -3.83 15.57
C HIS A 186 14.70 -3.60 16.32
N ARG A 187 14.80 -3.17 17.58
CA ARG A 187 13.64 -2.77 18.38
C ARG A 187 13.29 -1.32 18.14
N ILE A 188 12.01 -1.02 18.15
CA ILE A 188 11.46 0.34 18.09
C ILE A 188 10.42 0.52 19.20
N SER A 189 10.25 1.75 19.67
CA SER A 189 9.15 2.12 20.57
C SER A 189 8.00 2.66 19.75
N VAL A 190 6.85 1.99 19.81
CA VAL A 190 5.61 2.44 19.16
C VAL A 190 4.69 3.01 20.23
N GLU A 191 4.30 4.28 20.08
CA GLU A 191 3.44 4.97 21.02
C GLU A 191 2.11 4.20 21.21
N GLY A 192 1.69 4.02 22.47
CA GLY A 192 0.49 3.25 22.81
C GLY A 192 0.61 1.73 22.68
N ARG A 193 1.70 1.20 22.09
CA ARG A 193 1.91 -0.26 21.88
C ARG A 193 3.11 -0.82 22.65
N GLY A 194 4.09 0.01 22.99
CA GLY A 194 5.32 -0.40 23.67
C GLY A 194 6.42 -0.79 22.68
N GLU A 195 7.29 -1.73 23.07
CA GLU A 195 8.36 -2.20 22.19
C GLU A 195 7.82 -3.13 21.08
N MET A 196 8.27 -2.87 19.85
CA MET A 196 8.02 -3.68 18.67
C MET A 196 9.34 -3.98 17.94
N GLU A 197 9.33 -4.91 16.99
CA GLU A 197 10.48 -5.25 16.15
C GLU A 197 10.26 -4.76 14.73
N ALA A 198 11.30 -4.17 14.14
CA ALA A 198 11.34 -3.70 12.76
C ALA A 198 12.42 -4.44 11.98
N PHE A 199 12.19 -4.72 10.70
CA PHE A 199 13.15 -5.39 9.79
C PHE A 199 13.03 -4.83 8.38
N LEU A 200 14.11 -4.83 7.61
CA LEU A 200 14.08 -4.30 6.24
C LEU A 200 13.08 -5.02 5.35
N SER A 201 12.30 -4.25 4.60
CA SER A 201 11.32 -4.71 3.61
C SER A 201 11.48 -3.97 2.28
N ASP A 202 11.10 -4.62 1.18
CA ASP A 202 11.25 -4.08 -0.19
C ASP A 202 10.10 -3.15 -0.61
N GLY A 203 9.67 -2.24 0.27
CA GLY A 203 8.50 -1.38 0.03
C GLY A 203 8.81 0.01 -0.54
N LEU A 204 10.09 0.41 -0.63
CA LEU A 204 10.47 1.70 -1.23
C LEU A 204 10.02 1.84 -2.68
N ARG A 205 10.10 0.74 -3.45
CA ARG A 205 9.61 0.63 -4.83
C ARG A 205 10.03 1.83 -5.68
N SER A 206 9.10 2.64 -6.16
CA SER A 206 9.40 3.79 -7.02
C SER A 206 10.30 4.84 -6.39
N LEU A 207 10.27 4.99 -5.06
CA LEU A 207 11.11 5.97 -4.35
C LEU A 207 12.60 5.77 -4.60
N LEU A 208 13.01 4.53 -4.93
CA LEU A 208 14.40 4.18 -5.24
C LEU A 208 14.99 4.97 -6.42
N TRP A 209 14.16 5.44 -7.34
CA TRP A 209 14.60 6.18 -8.53
C TRP A 209 13.91 7.52 -8.73
N THR A 210 12.82 7.81 -8.01
CA THR A 210 12.08 9.08 -8.11
C THR A 210 12.54 10.12 -7.07
N VAL A 211 13.11 9.69 -5.93
CA VAL A 211 13.48 10.58 -4.83
C VAL A 211 14.99 10.59 -4.60
N PRO A 212 15.67 11.74 -4.77
CA PRO A 212 17.07 11.87 -4.39
C PRO A 212 17.19 11.91 -2.86
N ALA A 213 17.86 10.90 -2.30
CA ALA A 213 18.20 10.87 -0.89
C ALA A 213 19.57 10.20 -0.65
N HIS A 214 20.29 10.60 0.40
CA HIS A 214 21.55 9.95 0.78
C HIS A 214 21.32 8.56 1.39
N SER A 215 20.32 8.43 2.27
CA SER A 215 19.90 7.17 2.89
C SER A 215 18.38 7.03 2.80
N MET A 216 17.91 5.85 2.39
CA MET A 216 16.47 5.54 2.39
C MET A 216 16.24 4.05 2.66
N ALA A 217 15.36 3.74 3.60
CA ALA A 217 14.98 2.37 3.92
C ALA A 217 13.53 2.28 4.37
N GLU A 218 12.87 1.17 4.01
CA GLU A 218 11.59 0.78 4.59
C GLU A 218 11.77 -0.41 5.53
N TYR A 219 11.02 -0.40 6.63
CA TYR A 219 10.99 -1.47 7.60
C TYR A 219 9.55 -1.93 7.88
N THR A 220 9.33 -3.24 7.82
CA THR A 220 8.12 -3.87 8.30
C THR A 220 8.18 -4.01 9.84
N VAL A 221 7.08 -3.66 10.51
CA VAL A 221 6.94 -3.69 11.98
C VAL A 221 6.04 -4.83 12.44
N ARG A 222 6.51 -5.60 13.43
CA ARG A 222 5.82 -6.74 14.03
C ARG A 222 5.95 -6.76 15.55
N TRP A 223 5.06 -7.49 16.21
CA TRP A 223 5.21 -7.79 17.63
C TRP A 223 6.50 -8.58 17.90
N PRO A 224 7.19 -8.35 19.02
CA PRO A 224 8.42 -9.06 19.34
C PRO A 224 8.27 -10.57 19.35
N GLY A 225 9.26 -11.27 18.80
CA GLY A 225 9.30 -12.74 18.74
C GLY A 225 8.65 -13.33 17.50
N HIS A 226 7.80 -12.58 16.78
CA HIS A 226 7.21 -13.02 15.52
C HIS A 226 8.28 -13.35 14.46
N ILE A 227 9.22 -12.42 14.26
CA ILE A 227 10.27 -12.55 13.22
C ILE A 227 11.24 -13.67 13.59
N GLN A 228 11.60 -13.78 14.89
CA GLN A 228 12.48 -14.84 15.36
C GLN A 228 11.85 -16.22 15.15
N ARG A 229 10.55 -16.38 15.45
CA ARG A 229 9.83 -17.63 15.18
C ARG A 229 9.85 -18.03 13.71
N TYR A 230 9.67 -17.06 12.80
CA TYR A 230 9.78 -17.34 11.36
C TYR A 230 11.18 -17.86 11.00
N ILE A 231 12.23 -17.20 11.51
CA ILE A 231 13.64 -17.60 11.27
C ILE A 231 13.91 -19.01 11.81
N ASP A 232 13.48 -19.30 13.04
CA ASP A 232 13.70 -20.61 13.66
C ASP A 232 13.08 -21.73 12.81
N LEU A 233 11.82 -21.57 12.38
CA LEU A 233 11.14 -22.55 11.52
C LEU A 233 11.78 -22.66 10.13
N ARG A 234 12.30 -21.55 9.59
CA ARG A 234 13.01 -21.54 8.30
C ARG A 234 14.29 -22.35 8.41
N ASP A 235 15.07 -22.10 9.45
CA ASP A 235 16.39 -22.69 9.66
C ASP A 235 16.27 -24.19 10.05
N GLU A 236 15.16 -24.58 10.69
CA GLU A 236 14.77 -25.98 10.89
C GLU A 236 14.31 -26.69 9.60
N GLY A 237 14.03 -25.94 8.53
CA GLY A 237 13.55 -26.50 7.26
C GLY A 237 12.10 -26.98 7.30
N VAL A 238 11.29 -26.48 8.24
CA VAL A 238 9.89 -26.90 8.46
C VAL A 238 8.87 -25.84 8.04
N LEU A 239 9.32 -24.72 7.47
CA LEU A 239 8.43 -23.71 6.91
C LEU A 239 7.65 -24.25 5.70
N ASP A 240 6.34 -24.20 5.82
CA ASP A 240 5.39 -24.49 4.76
C ASP A 240 4.50 -23.25 4.53
N PRO A 241 4.54 -22.62 3.33
CA PRO A 241 3.72 -21.44 3.03
C PRO A 241 2.23 -21.65 3.28
N ASP A 242 1.68 -22.82 2.95
CA ASP A 242 0.26 -23.11 3.17
C ASP A 242 -0.10 -23.15 4.66
N THR A 243 0.80 -23.65 5.50
CA THR A 243 0.65 -23.64 6.95
C THR A 243 0.77 -22.22 7.51
N LEU A 244 1.65 -21.37 6.97
CA LEU A 244 1.72 -19.95 7.35
C LEU A 244 0.44 -19.20 6.99
N VAL A 245 -0.06 -19.39 5.76
CA VAL A 245 -1.32 -18.78 5.29
C VAL A 245 -2.47 -19.11 6.24
N LYS A 246 -2.58 -20.36 6.69
CA LYS A 246 -3.59 -20.78 7.68
C LYS A 246 -3.33 -20.18 9.06
N SER A 247 -2.08 -20.15 9.50
CA SER A 247 -1.70 -19.68 10.84
C SER A 247 -1.84 -18.16 11.01
N TRP A 248 -1.68 -17.41 9.91
CA TRP A 248 -1.80 -15.95 9.87
C TRP A 248 -3.16 -15.51 9.33
N ALA A 249 -4.11 -16.43 9.13
CA ALA A 249 -5.44 -16.07 8.69
C ALA A 249 -6.06 -15.04 9.63
N LEU A 250 -6.74 -14.05 9.05
CA LEU A 250 -7.40 -13.00 9.81
C LEU A 250 -8.46 -13.60 10.73
N ASP A 251 -8.39 -13.26 12.02
CA ASP A 251 -9.40 -13.58 13.01
C ASP A 251 -10.25 -12.33 13.30
N PRO A 252 -11.48 -12.25 12.77
CA PRO A 252 -12.33 -11.06 12.93
C PRO A 252 -12.77 -10.82 14.38
N THR A 253 -12.53 -11.76 15.29
CA THR A 253 -12.84 -11.59 16.72
C THR A 253 -11.73 -10.88 17.49
N LYS A 254 -10.53 -10.79 16.92
CA LYS A 254 -9.39 -10.09 17.51
C LYS A 254 -9.34 -8.66 17.00
N GLY A 255 -9.11 -7.71 17.91
CA GLY A 255 -8.77 -6.34 17.53
C GLY A 255 -7.44 -6.31 16.78
N GLU A 256 -7.30 -5.34 15.88
CA GLU A 256 -6.08 -5.08 15.13
C GLU A 256 -5.82 -3.58 15.04
N PHE A 257 -4.62 -3.22 14.59
CA PHE A 257 -4.25 -1.86 14.28
C PHE A 257 -3.28 -1.82 13.11
N THR A 258 -3.30 -0.71 12.39
CA THR A 258 -2.29 -0.37 11.41
C THR A 258 -1.56 0.86 11.89
N TRP A 259 -0.24 0.80 11.90
CA TRP A 259 0.65 1.88 12.29
C TRP A 259 1.68 2.11 11.19
N MET A 260 1.91 3.38 10.86
CA MET A 260 2.98 3.78 9.96
C MET A 260 3.70 5.00 10.51
N GLU A 261 5.01 5.03 10.37
CA GLU A 261 5.85 6.19 10.57
C GLU A 261 6.64 6.50 9.30
N VAL A 262 6.67 7.77 8.92
CA VAL A 262 7.59 8.30 7.91
C VAL A 262 8.46 9.34 8.59
N LEU A 263 9.75 9.04 8.72
CA LEU A 263 10.75 9.93 9.28
C LEU A 263 11.63 10.43 8.14
N VAL A 264 11.68 11.73 7.94
CA VAL A 264 12.58 12.39 6.99
C VAL A 264 13.51 13.30 7.77
N LYS A 265 14.81 13.21 7.48
CA LYS A 265 15.82 14.13 8.02
C LYS A 265 16.56 14.82 6.89
N THR A 266 16.91 16.06 7.18
CA THR A 266 17.88 16.88 6.47
C THR A 266 18.89 17.41 7.50
N ASP A 267 19.96 18.05 7.04
CA ASP A 267 20.98 18.69 7.87
C ASP A 267 20.36 19.58 8.97
N ASN A 268 19.25 20.24 8.67
CA ASN A 268 18.67 21.29 9.52
C ASN A 268 17.33 20.90 10.15
N GLU A 269 16.66 19.86 9.68
CA GLU A 269 15.31 19.53 10.11
C GLU A 269 15.02 18.03 10.07
N SER A 270 14.31 17.55 11.09
CA SER A 270 13.68 16.25 11.10
C SER A 270 12.16 16.43 11.12
N ILE A 271 11.47 15.79 10.19
CA ILE A 271 10.01 15.69 10.14
C ILE A 271 9.61 14.24 10.35
N ARG A 272 8.61 14.02 11.22
CA ARG A 272 8.03 12.71 11.47
C ARG A 272 6.53 12.77 11.30
N TRP A 273 6.00 11.91 10.44
CA TRP A 273 4.58 11.62 10.35
C TRP A 273 4.30 10.28 10.99
N THR A 274 3.22 10.19 11.75
CA THR A 274 2.70 8.93 12.30
C THR A 274 1.23 8.79 11.90
N VAL A 275 0.89 7.64 11.32
CA VAL A 275 -0.48 7.25 10.97
C VAL A 275 -0.89 6.08 11.84
N GLU A 276 -2.10 6.14 12.41
CA GLU A 276 -2.64 5.07 13.25
C GLU A 276 -4.15 4.89 13.03
N ASP A 277 -4.58 3.64 12.92
CA ASP A 277 -5.99 3.24 12.92
C ASP A 277 -6.17 1.87 13.62
N GLU A 278 -7.25 1.69 14.38
CA GLU A 278 -7.58 0.44 15.09
C GLU A 278 -8.73 -0.34 14.42
N GLY A 279 -9.10 0.03 13.19
CA GLY A 279 -10.28 -0.50 12.54
C GLY A 279 -11.58 0.05 13.10
N ARG A 280 -12.69 -0.42 12.54
CA ARG A 280 -14.06 -0.24 13.05
C ARG A 280 -14.83 -1.53 12.85
N GLU A 281 -16.01 -1.65 13.46
CA GLU A 281 -16.83 -2.87 13.54
C GLU A 281 -16.73 -3.83 12.33
N ARG A 282 -16.87 -3.31 11.09
CA ARG A 282 -16.86 -4.12 9.86
C ARG A 282 -15.61 -3.96 9.00
N ASP A 283 -14.77 -2.99 9.31
CA ASP A 283 -13.66 -2.58 8.47
C ASP A 283 -12.35 -2.66 9.26
N SER A 284 -11.48 -3.60 8.87
CA SER A 284 -10.12 -3.72 9.40
C SER A 284 -9.36 -2.39 9.24
N SER A 285 -8.42 -2.12 10.14
CA SER A 285 -7.49 -1.00 10.09
C SER A 285 -6.73 -0.90 8.76
N MET A 286 -6.35 -2.05 8.18
CA MET A 286 -5.64 -2.10 6.90
C MET A 286 -6.55 -1.76 5.72
N ALA A 287 -7.77 -2.31 5.68
CA ALA A 287 -8.79 -1.92 4.68
C ALA A 287 -9.03 -0.41 4.68
N ARG A 288 -9.11 0.19 5.87
CA ARG A 288 -9.36 1.63 6.03
C ARG A 288 -8.16 2.44 5.58
N THR A 289 -6.98 2.19 6.13
CA THR A 289 -5.78 2.99 5.83
C THR A 289 -5.33 2.86 4.38
N THR A 290 -5.39 1.66 3.80
CA THR A 290 -5.07 1.43 2.39
C THR A 290 -6.18 1.92 1.48
N GLY A 291 -7.43 1.50 1.75
CA GLY A 291 -8.56 1.76 0.88
C GLY A 291 -8.99 3.23 0.85
N LEU A 292 -8.81 4.00 1.93
CA LEU A 292 -9.06 5.44 1.90
C LEU A 292 -8.06 6.17 1.01
N VAL A 293 -6.80 5.72 0.93
CA VAL A 293 -5.80 6.31 0.01
C VAL A 293 -6.16 6.00 -1.43
N THR A 294 -6.46 4.73 -1.73
CA THR A 294 -6.93 4.30 -3.06
C THR A 294 -8.18 5.09 -3.49
N THR A 295 -9.15 5.23 -2.58
CA THR A 295 -10.38 5.99 -2.82
C THR A 295 -10.09 7.48 -3.03
N ALA A 296 -9.19 8.07 -2.25
CA ALA A 296 -8.79 9.47 -2.38
C ALA A 296 -8.19 9.74 -3.76
N VAL A 297 -7.28 8.89 -4.21
CA VAL A 297 -6.68 9.00 -5.55
C VAL A 297 -7.74 8.86 -6.63
N ALA A 298 -8.60 7.85 -6.55
CA ALA A 298 -9.68 7.64 -7.52
C ALA A 298 -10.64 8.83 -7.60
N LEU A 299 -11.12 9.35 -6.46
CA LEU A 299 -12.04 10.50 -6.43
C LEU A 299 -11.37 11.79 -6.89
N GLN A 300 -10.10 12.00 -6.54
CA GLN A 300 -9.33 13.17 -6.99
C GLN A 300 -9.17 13.15 -8.50
N TRP A 301 -8.86 11.98 -9.08
CA TRP A 301 -8.73 11.80 -10.52
C TRP A 301 -10.06 11.96 -11.25
N LEU A 302 -11.14 11.33 -10.76
CA LEU A 302 -12.48 11.48 -11.34
C LEU A 302 -12.95 12.93 -11.36
N SER A 303 -12.60 13.71 -10.34
CA SER A 303 -12.98 15.13 -10.24
C SER A 303 -12.11 16.04 -11.10
N ASN A 304 -10.88 15.65 -11.41
CA ASN A 304 -9.91 16.44 -12.17
C ASN A 304 -9.12 15.54 -13.14
N PRO A 305 -9.75 15.06 -14.22
CA PRO A 305 -9.17 14.07 -15.13
C PRO A 305 -7.83 14.49 -15.75
N GLU A 306 -7.62 15.80 -15.91
CA GLU A 306 -6.43 16.41 -16.50
C GLU A 306 -5.18 16.36 -15.61
N LEU A 307 -5.32 16.07 -14.31
CA LEU A 307 -4.18 16.03 -13.38
C LEU A 307 -3.25 14.84 -13.60
N ILE A 308 -3.73 13.79 -14.28
CA ILE A 308 -2.94 12.58 -14.56
C ILE A 308 -2.93 12.39 -16.07
N PRO A 309 -1.83 12.77 -16.75
CA PRO A 309 -1.67 12.56 -18.18
C PRO A 309 -1.46 11.08 -18.51
N ALA A 310 -1.46 10.74 -19.80
CA ALA A 310 -1.07 9.41 -20.25
C ALA A 310 0.34 9.04 -19.74
N GLY A 311 0.56 7.76 -19.43
CA GLY A 311 1.76 7.25 -18.79
C GLY A 311 1.46 6.49 -17.49
N VAL A 312 2.52 6.04 -16.84
CA VAL A 312 2.53 5.33 -15.57
C VAL A 312 3.18 6.24 -14.54
N HIS A 313 2.47 6.50 -13.45
CA HIS A 313 2.83 7.50 -12.45
C HIS A 313 2.83 6.87 -11.06
N ALA A 314 3.92 7.02 -10.33
CA ALA A 314 4.00 6.68 -8.93
C ALA A 314 3.32 7.74 -8.05
N PRO A 315 2.94 7.42 -6.81
CA PRO A 315 2.22 8.36 -5.94
C PRO A 315 2.99 9.65 -5.67
N GLU A 316 4.32 9.57 -5.53
CA GLU A 316 5.18 10.73 -5.27
C GLU A 316 5.28 11.72 -6.44
N GLU A 317 4.97 11.29 -7.66
CA GLU A 317 4.95 12.12 -8.86
C GLU A 317 3.64 12.92 -8.99
N LEU A 318 2.61 12.56 -8.22
CA LEU A 318 1.31 13.21 -8.27
C LEU A 318 1.35 14.63 -7.67
N PRO A 319 0.50 15.54 -8.17
CA PRO A 319 0.33 16.87 -7.58
C PRO A 319 -0.06 16.82 -6.09
N ALA A 320 0.36 17.83 -5.32
CA ALA A 320 0.14 17.87 -3.86
C ALA A 320 -1.33 17.74 -3.41
N VAL A 321 -2.29 18.07 -4.29
CA VAL A 321 -3.73 17.92 -4.01
C VAL A 321 -4.13 16.46 -3.70
N PHE A 322 -3.41 15.47 -4.22
CA PHE A 322 -3.67 14.05 -3.92
C PHE A 322 -3.35 13.71 -2.46
N LEU A 323 -2.26 14.23 -1.92
CA LEU A 323 -1.93 14.08 -0.49
C LEU A 323 -2.99 14.77 0.38
N GLU A 324 -3.40 15.99 0.03
CA GLU A 324 -4.40 16.72 0.81
C GLU A 324 -5.76 16.00 0.79
N ARG A 325 -6.16 15.43 -0.35
CA ARG A 325 -7.36 14.60 -0.45
C ARG A 325 -7.28 13.34 0.43
N ALA A 326 -6.14 12.64 0.42
CA ALA A 326 -5.95 11.47 1.27
C ALA A 326 -5.99 11.82 2.77
N ARG A 327 -5.38 12.95 3.17
CA ARG A 327 -5.43 13.46 4.55
C ARG A 327 -6.85 13.86 4.96
N GLU A 328 -7.60 14.50 4.07
CA GLU A 328 -9.01 14.83 4.30
C GLU A 328 -9.84 13.57 4.55
N MET A 329 -9.70 12.55 3.68
CA MET A 329 -10.38 11.27 3.84
C MET A 329 -10.02 10.58 5.16
N PHE A 330 -8.73 10.53 5.53
CA PHE A 330 -8.29 10.01 6.82
C PHE A 330 -8.97 10.72 7.99
N ARG A 331 -8.97 12.06 7.98
CA ARG A 331 -9.61 12.87 9.03
C ARG A 331 -11.11 12.60 9.13
N GLU A 332 -11.82 12.58 8.01
CA GLU A 332 -13.27 12.34 7.96
C GLU A 332 -13.66 10.95 8.50
N HIS A 333 -12.78 9.96 8.31
CA HIS A 333 -13.03 8.58 8.74
C HIS A 333 -12.38 8.25 10.08
N GLY A 334 -11.70 9.22 10.71
CA GLY A 334 -11.07 9.10 12.03
C GLY A 334 -9.78 8.29 12.06
N VAL A 335 -9.09 8.15 10.92
CA VAL A 335 -7.69 7.69 10.89
C VAL A 335 -6.82 8.82 11.43
N LYS A 336 -5.98 8.53 12.43
CA LYS A 336 -5.15 9.54 13.07
C LYS A 336 -3.90 9.76 12.24
N VAL A 337 -3.59 11.04 11.96
CA VAL A 337 -2.32 11.44 11.35
C VAL A 337 -1.72 12.54 12.21
N HIS A 338 -0.55 12.27 12.76
CA HIS A 338 0.21 13.20 13.57
C HIS A 338 1.49 13.59 12.84
N MET A 339 1.87 14.87 12.93
CA MET A 339 3.14 15.37 12.40
C MET A 339 3.87 16.08 13.51
N THR A 340 5.15 15.75 13.68
CA THR A 340 6.08 16.52 14.50
C THR A 340 7.27 16.94 13.64
N SER A 341 7.83 18.12 13.92
CA SER A 341 9.09 18.54 13.33
C SER A 341 10.00 19.13 14.39
N SER A 342 11.30 18.95 14.20
CA SER A 342 12.35 19.51 15.05
C SER A 342 13.49 20.00 14.20
N ARG A 343 14.04 21.17 14.51
CA ARG A 343 15.24 21.70 13.86
C ARG A 343 16.48 21.29 14.63
N THR A 344 17.50 20.82 13.92
CA THR A 344 18.86 20.68 14.45
C THR A 344 19.46 22.08 14.55
N ASN A 345 19.87 22.47 15.77
CA ASN A 345 20.49 23.77 16.06
C ASN A 345 21.94 23.83 15.58
#